data_AF-A0A821WHM7-F1
#
_entry.id   AF-A0A821WHM7-F1
#
_cell.length_a   1.000
_cell.length_b   1.000
_cell.length_c   1.000
_cell.angle_alpha   90.00
_cell.angle_beta   90.00
_cell.angle_gamma   90.00
#
_symmetry.space_group_name_H-M   'P 1'
#
loop_
_entity.id
_entity.type
_entity.pdbx_description
1 polymer ?
#
loop_
_entity_poly.entity_id
_entity_poly.type
_entity_poly.pdbx_seq_one_letter_code
_entity_poly.pdbx_strand_id
1 'polypeptide(L)'
;MALRCDLCRIEVPDEHVLADHTKGKRHQALLNARERYESSQNSSIYVSRIKSEHDENILKEYFSRFGQIKNCFIDKEKHIYAIIEYENIDSAHKCLEYSDEHKLDDGSRLKVKQRNHHEFKSKRMLISEQEFLNINKEKEIEQHAIMVQNLNNKLTIDEQAETIIEQEKITDELLKMREEFFKELEIMFVKYFPEAKLCLTGSMANNLATNLSDMDLVLILNDTYIEPQHLLSSNNSGESMNINENSCSNDIDMNQNKVYKKQKFCLFIL
;
A
#
# COMPACT_ATOMS: atom_id res chain seq x y z
N MET A 1 -23.83 -25.49 0.12
CA MET A 1 -22.79 -24.45 0.07
C MET A 1 -23.11 -23.56 -1.11
N ALA A 2 -23.23 -22.25 -0.91
CA ALA A 2 -23.42 -21.33 -2.03
C ALA A 2 -22.09 -21.22 -2.81
N LEU A 3 -22.17 -21.19 -4.14
CA LEU A 3 -21.02 -20.95 -5.01
C LEU A 3 -20.95 -19.47 -5.38
N ARG A 4 -19.76 -18.95 -5.66
CA ARG A 4 -19.55 -17.54 -6.00
C ARG A 4 -18.88 -17.40 -7.36
N CYS A 5 -19.34 -16.44 -8.16
CA CYS A 5 -18.60 -15.99 -9.34
C CYS A 5 -17.69 -14.82 -8.95
N ASP A 6 -16.37 -14.98 -9.05
CA ASP A 6 -15.42 -13.92 -8.63
C ASP A 6 -15.46 -12.68 -9.52
N LEU A 7 -15.74 -12.86 -10.82
CA LEU A 7 -15.82 -11.75 -11.77
C LEU A 7 -17.08 -10.89 -11.55
N CYS A 8 -18.23 -11.54 -11.32
CA CYS A 8 -19.51 -10.86 -11.13
C CYS A 8 -19.85 -10.56 -9.66
N ARG A 9 -19.11 -11.17 -8.73
CA ARG A 9 -19.32 -11.14 -7.27
C ARG A 9 -20.76 -11.46 -6.86
N ILE A 10 -21.37 -12.45 -7.52
CA ILE A 10 -22.70 -12.96 -7.16
C ILE A 10 -22.57 -14.35 -6.55
N GLU A 11 -23.45 -14.64 -5.61
CA GLU A 11 -23.62 -15.97 -5.04
C GLU A 11 -24.77 -16.69 -5.76
N VAL A 12 -24.57 -17.98 -6.01
CA VAL A 12 -25.52 -18.86 -6.69
C VAL A 12 -25.67 -20.16 -5.88
N PRO A 13 -26.86 -20.79 -5.91
CA PRO A 13 -27.16 -21.90 -5.01
C PRO A 13 -26.41 -23.19 -5.34
N ASP A 14 -26.11 -23.43 -6.62
CA ASP A 14 -25.48 -24.66 -7.11
C ASP A 14 -24.66 -24.44 -8.39
N GLU A 15 -23.98 -25.51 -8.81
CA GLU A 15 -23.04 -25.52 -9.94
C GLU A 15 -23.73 -25.37 -11.30
N HIS A 16 -24.97 -25.84 -11.44
CA HIS A 16 -25.72 -25.71 -12.68
C HIS A 16 -26.06 -24.24 -12.95
N VAL A 17 -26.53 -23.53 -11.91
CA VAL A 17 -26.80 -22.09 -12.00
C VAL A 17 -25.51 -21.30 -12.27
N LEU A 18 -24.38 -21.71 -11.69
CA LEU A 18 -23.08 -21.10 -11.98
C LEU A 18 -22.68 -21.29 -13.45
N ALA A 19 -22.85 -22.49 -13.99
CA ALA A 19 -22.53 -22.82 -15.38
C ALA A 19 -23.39 -22.01 -16.37
N ASP A 20 -24.67 -21.82 -16.07
CA ASP A 20 -25.54 -20.99 -16.89
C ASP A 20 -25.24 -19.49 -16.74
N HIS A 21 -24.91 -19.04 -15.52
CA HIS A 21 -24.47 -17.67 -15.26
C HIS A 21 -23.24 -17.30 -16.10
N THR A 22 -22.22 -18.16 -16.11
CA THR A 22 -20.96 -17.91 -16.85
C THR A 22 -21.17 -17.81 -18.36
N LYS A 23 -22.15 -18.53 -18.92
CA LYS A 23 -22.55 -18.42 -20.34
C LYS A 23 -23.40 -17.18 -20.63
N GLY A 24 -23.90 -16.50 -19.61
CA GLY A 24 -24.77 -15.34 -19.74
C GLY A 24 -24.08 -14.15 -20.40
N LYS A 25 -24.82 -13.41 -21.24
CA LYS A 25 -24.30 -12.24 -22.00
C LYS A 25 -23.61 -11.21 -21.11
N ARG A 26 -24.14 -10.97 -19.90
CA ARG A 26 -23.57 -10.01 -18.94
C ARG A 26 -22.20 -10.47 -18.42
N HIS A 27 -22.07 -11.75 -18.08
CA HIS A 27 -20.81 -12.32 -17.63
C HIS A 27 -19.77 -12.26 -18.75
N GLN A 28 -20.14 -12.72 -19.95
CA GLN A 28 -19.28 -12.70 -21.14
C GLN A 28 -18.82 -11.28 -21.51
N ALA A 29 -19.71 -10.28 -21.45
CA ALA A 29 -19.34 -8.89 -21.69
C ALA A 29 -18.30 -8.37 -20.68
N LEU A 30 -18.42 -8.78 -19.41
CA LEU A 30 -17.48 -8.41 -18.36
C LEU A 30 -16.14 -9.14 -18.51
N LEU A 31 -16.17 -10.42 -18.88
CA LEU A 31 -14.97 -11.22 -19.16
C LEU A 31 -14.17 -10.61 -20.32
N ASN A 32 -14.84 -10.32 -21.44
CA ASN A 32 -14.22 -9.65 -22.58
C ASN A 32 -13.66 -8.26 -22.20
N ALA A 33 -14.32 -7.53 -21.29
CA ALA A 33 -13.81 -6.25 -20.81
C ALA A 33 -12.52 -6.42 -19.98
N ARG A 34 -12.46 -7.46 -19.13
CA ARG A 34 -11.26 -7.82 -18.38
C ARG A 34 -10.11 -8.22 -19.30
N GLU A 35 -10.35 -9.10 -20.26
CA GLU A 35 -9.33 -9.55 -21.22
C GLU A 35 -8.77 -8.40 -22.07
N ARG A 36 -9.64 -7.50 -22.54
CA ARG A 36 -9.20 -6.29 -23.26
C ARG A 36 -8.36 -5.38 -22.36
N TYR A 37 -8.72 -5.26 -21.09
CA TYR A 37 -8.00 -4.44 -20.13
C TYR A 37 -6.61 -5.02 -19.84
N GLU A 38 -6.52 -6.32 -19.56
CA GLU A 38 -5.25 -7.03 -19.35
C GLU A 38 -4.37 -6.98 -20.61
N SER A 39 -4.94 -7.23 -21.80
CA SER A 39 -4.21 -7.12 -23.07
C SER A 39 -3.65 -5.71 -23.28
N SER A 40 -4.46 -4.68 -23.01
CA SER A 40 -4.04 -3.28 -23.12
C SER A 40 -2.89 -2.97 -22.16
N GLN A 41 -2.93 -3.47 -20.92
CA GLN A 41 -1.84 -3.27 -19.96
C GLN A 41 -0.55 -3.94 -20.43
N ASN A 42 -0.64 -5.17 -20.93
CA ASN A 42 0.51 -5.93 -21.43
C ASN A 42 1.16 -5.27 -22.66
N SER A 43 0.36 -4.74 -23.58
CA SER A 43 0.87 -4.05 -24.79
C SER A 43 1.20 -2.58 -24.57
N SER A 44 1.19 -2.10 -23.31
CA SER A 44 1.47 -0.71 -22.97
C SER A 44 2.82 -0.51 -22.29
N ILE A 45 3.44 0.63 -22.60
CA ILE A 45 4.64 1.13 -21.90
C ILE A 45 4.33 2.41 -21.14
N TYR A 46 5.10 2.65 -20.08
CA TYR A 46 5.09 3.90 -19.33
C TYR A 46 6.28 4.76 -19.74
N VAL A 47 6.01 6.00 -20.13
CA VAL A 47 7.01 6.98 -20.57
C VAL A 47 7.00 8.15 -19.62
N SER A 48 8.16 8.50 -19.08
CA SER A 48 8.34 9.64 -18.17
C SER A 48 9.42 10.59 -18.68
N ARG A 49 9.55 11.75 -18.04
CA ARG A 49 10.39 12.88 -18.49
C ARG A 49 9.89 13.49 -19.80
N ILE A 50 8.57 13.46 -19.99
CA ILE A 50 7.94 14.28 -21.02
C ILE A 50 7.89 15.74 -20.55
N LYS A 51 7.82 16.66 -21.49
CA LYS A 51 7.67 18.10 -21.26
C LYS A 51 6.30 18.54 -21.78
N SER A 52 5.89 19.75 -21.41
CA SER A 52 4.63 20.36 -21.87
C SER A 52 4.50 20.46 -23.38
N GLU A 53 5.62 20.56 -24.10
CA GLU A 53 5.64 20.69 -25.56
C GLU A 53 5.49 19.34 -26.29
N HIS A 54 5.69 18.21 -25.58
CA HIS A 54 5.55 16.89 -26.18
C HIS A 54 4.07 16.50 -26.26
N ASP A 55 3.48 16.72 -27.43
CA ASP A 55 2.11 16.32 -27.70
C ASP A 55 2.00 14.82 -28.07
N GLU A 56 0.76 14.37 -28.26
CA GLU A 56 0.47 12.98 -28.61
C GLU A 56 1.11 12.58 -29.94
N ASN A 57 1.21 13.51 -30.90
CA ASN A 57 1.74 13.24 -32.23
C ASN A 57 3.24 13.00 -32.20
N ILE A 58 4.00 13.85 -31.50
CA ILE A 58 5.45 13.72 -31.33
C ILE A 58 5.79 12.36 -30.69
N LEU A 59 5.07 11.99 -29.62
CA LEU A 59 5.28 10.71 -28.96
C LEU A 59 4.92 9.55 -29.89
N LYS A 60 3.79 9.63 -30.60
CA LYS A 60 3.38 8.59 -31.56
C LYS A 60 4.40 8.40 -32.68
N GLU A 61 4.88 9.49 -33.27
CA GLU A 61 5.87 9.46 -34.33
C GLU A 61 7.15 8.77 -33.83
N TYR A 62 7.68 9.18 -32.67
CA TYR A 62 8.86 8.56 -32.09
C TYR A 62 8.67 7.07 -31.82
N PHE A 63 7.61 6.69 -31.11
CA PHE A 63 7.40 5.31 -30.67
C PHE A 63 6.93 4.37 -31.80
N SER A 64 6.43 4.90 -32.92
CA SER A 64 6.01 4.10 -34.07
C SER A 64 7.12 3.20 -34.64
N ARG A 65 8.39 3.55 -34.40
CA ARG A 65 9.56 2.75 -34.79
C ARG A 65 9.61 1.36 -34.17
N PHE A 66 8.95 1.15 -33.03
CA PHE A 66 8.90 -0.15 -32.34
C PHE A 66 7.68 -0.99 -32.75
N GLY A 67 6.66 -0.34 -33.32
CA GLY A 67 5.46 -0.98 -33.84
C GLY A 67 4.27 -0.04 -33.93
N GLN A 68 3.16 -0.54 -34.47
CA GLN A 68 1.93 0.25 -34.61
C GLN A 68 1.35 0.62 -33.23
N ILE A 69 1.10 1.91 -33.03
CA ILE A 69 0.52 2.46 -31.81
C ILE A 69 -1.00 2.49 -31.96
N LYS A 70 -1.67 1.90 -30.99
CA LYS A 70 -3.13 1.88 -30.87
C LYS A 70 -3.63 3.14 -30.18
N ASN A 71 -3.06 3.47 -29.01
CA ASN A 71 -3.42 4.66 -28.24
C ASN A 71 -2.18 5.30 -27.60
N CYS A 72 -2.26 6.61 -27.36
CA CYS A 72 -1.29 7.35 -26.56
C CYS A 72 -2.04 8.23 -25.56
N PHE A 73 -1.79 8.04 -24.27
CA PHE A 73 -2.43 8.79 -23.19
C PHE A 73 -1.40 9.64 -22.49
N ILE A 74 -1.54 10.95 -22.54
CA ILE A 74 -0.70 11.89 -21.78
C ILE A 74 -1.43 12.29 -20.50
N ASP A 75 -0.69 12.35 -19.39
CA ASP A 75 -1.20 12.84 -18.11
C ASP A 75 -1.72 14.27 -18.25
N LYS A 76 -3.04 14.45 -18.15
CA LYS A 76 -3.72 15.73 -18.36
C LYS A 76 -3.52 16.73 -17.23
N GLU A 77 -3.20 16.25 -16.02
CA GLU A 77 -3.09 17.13 -14.87
C GLU A 77 -1.70 17.72 -14.76
N LYS A 78 -0.67 16.86 -14.79
CA LYS A 78 0.70 17.29 -14.51
C LYS A 78 1.60 17.26 -15.73
N HIS A 79 1.18 16.61 -16.82
CA HIS A 79 2.01 16.40 -18.02
C HIS A 79 3.38 15.77 -17.69
N ILE A 80 3.46 14.88 -16.70
CA ILE A 80 4.73 14.27 -16.25
C ILE A 80 5.02 12.94 -16.96
N TYR A 81 3.98 12.25 -17.42
CA TYR A 81 4.09 10.94 -18.04
C TYR A 81 3.09 10.72 -19.18
N ALA A 82 3.41 9.73 -20.01
CA ALA A 82 2.54 9.20 -21.03
C ALA A 82 2.48 7.67 -20.97
N ILE A 83 1.38 7.09 -21.45
CA ILE A 83 1.20 5.66 -21.66
C ILE A 83 1.01 5.43 -23.15
N ILE A 84 1.89 4.62 -23.73
CA ILE A 84 1.80 4.24 -25.15
C ILE A 84 1.31 2.80 -25.22
N GLU A 85 0.13 2.59 -25.79
CA GLU A 85 -0.44 1.27 -26.06
C GLU A 85 -0.15 0.88 -27.50
N TYR A 86 0.55 -0.23 -27.70
CA TYR A 86 0.76 -0.82 -29.00
C TYR A 86 -0.39 -1.77 -29.38
N GLU A 87 -0.56 -1.99 -30.68
CA GLU A 87 -1.48 -3.02 -31.19
C GLU A 87 -1.03 -4.44 -30.79
N ASN A 88 0.29 -4.65 -30.63
CA ASN A 88 0.89 -5.94 -30.30
C ASN A 88 1.80 -5.85 -29.07
N ILE A 89 1.79 -6.88 -28.23
CA ILE A 89 2.65 -7.00 -27.05
C ILE A 89 4.15 -6.99 -27.42
N ASP A 90 4.52 -7.61 -28.55
CA ASP A 90 5.90 -7.68 -29.02
C ASP A 90 6.50 -6.29 -29.26
N SER A 91 5.69 -5.33 -29.69
CA SER A 91 6.13 -3.94 -29.89
C SER A 91 6.50 -3.27 -28.57
N ALA A 92 5.75 -3.56 -27.50
CA ALA A 92 6.09 -3.09 -26.16
C ALA A 92 7.40 -3.71 -25.68
N HIS A 93 7.59 -5.02 -25.85
CA HIS A 93 8.84 -5.70 -25.52
C HIS A 93 10.04 -5.13 -26.28
N LYS A 94 9.93 -4.96 -27.61
CA LYS A 94 10.98 -4.34 -28.43
C LYS A 94 11.36 -2.95 -27.95
N CYS A 95 10.37 -2.15 -27.54
CA CYS A 95 10.61 -0.82 -26.99
C CYS A 95 11.34 -0.89 -25.64
N LEU A 96 10.96 -1.84 -24.77
CA LEU A 96 11.55 -2.02 -23.44
C LEU A 96 12.97 -2.62 -23.49
N GLU A 97 13.26 -3.46 -24.48
CA GLU A 97 14.57 -4.10 -24.71
C GLU A 97 15.53 -3.21 -25.52
N TYR A 98 15.05 -2.05 -25.98
CA TYR A 98 15.86 -1.10 -26.71
C TYR A 98 17.04 -0.63 -25.84
N SER A 99 18.25 -0.93 -26.29
CA SER A 99 19.47 -0.74 -25.49
C SER A 99 19.98 0.70 -25.49
N ASP A 100 19.66 1.47 -26.53
CA ASP A 100 20.06 2.87 -26.61
C ASP A 100 19.09 3.79 -25.85
N GLU A 101 19.54 5.03 -25.59
CA GLU A 101 18.68 6.01 -24.93
C GLU A 101 17.51 6.44 -25.82
N HIS A 102 16.33 6.57 -25.20
CA HIS A 102 15.18 7.15 -25.86
C HIS A 102 15.31 8.67 -25.91
N LYS A 103 15.55 9.21 -27.10
CA LYS A 103 15.74 10.65 -27.33
C LYS A 103 14.87 11.15 -28.47
N LEU A 104 14.13 12.22 -28.23
CA LEU A 104 13.34 12.94 -29.22
C LEU A 104 14.22 13.87 -30.06
N ASP A 105 13.68 14.35 -31.18
CA ASP A 105 14.41 15.20 -32.14
C ASP A 105 14.81 16.56 -31.56
N ASP A 106 14.06 17.08 -30.60
CA ASP A 106 14.37 18.30 -29.84
C ASP A 106 15.54 18.12 -28.83
N GLY A 107 16.05 16.89 -28.71
CA GLY A 107 17.12 16.54 -27.80
C GLY A 107 16.67 15.99 -26.45
N SER A 108 15.36 15.97 -26.17
CA SER A 108 14.80 15.53 -24.89
C SER A 108 14.97 14.03 -24.67
N ARG A 109 15.44 13.65 -23.48
CA ARG A 109 15.62 12.25 -23.08
C ARG A 109 14.39 11.74 -22.34
N LEU A 110 13.77 10.71 -22.89
CA LEU A 110 12.63 10.01 -22.30
C LEU A 110 13.11 8.85 -21.43
N LYS A 111 12.33 8.52 -20.41
CA LYS A 111 12.55 7.31 -19.60
C LYS A 111 11.37 6.38 -19.77
N VAL A 112 11.62 5.24 -20.42
CA VAL A 112 10.64 4.19 -20.68
C VAL A 112 10.74 3.10 -19.62
N LYS A 113 9.59 2.59 -19.18
CA LYS A 113 9.46 1.47 -18.23
C LYS A 113 8.26 0.62 -18.62
N GLN A 114 8.24 -0.62 -18.12
CA GLN A 114 7.04 -1.43 -18.17
C GLN A 114 5.90 -0.71 -17.42
N ARG A 115 4.69 -0.73 -17.99
CA ARG A 115 3.51 -0.18 -17.33
C ARG A 115 3.18 -1.00 -16.09
N ASN A 116 2.83 -0.34 -14.99
CA ASN A 116 2.30 -1.04 -13.82
C ASN A 116 0.94 -1.68 -14.15
N HIS A 117 0.80 -2.95 -13.81
CA HIS A 117 -0.48 -3.62 -13.94
C HIS A 117 -1.35 -3.27 -12.74
N HIS A 118 -2.61 -2.99 -13.05
CA HIS A 118 -3.63 -2.73 -12.03
C HIS A 118 -4.68 -3.82 -12.16
N GLU A 119 -5.28 -4.22 -11.05
CA GLU A 119 -6.37 -5.19 -11.08
C GLU A 119 -7.56 -4.62 -11.84
N PHE A 120 -8.17 -5.45 -12.69
CA PHE A 120 -9.41 -5.07 -13.35
C PHE A 120 -10.55 -4.97 -12.33
N LYS A 121 -11.06 -3.74 -12.14
CA LYS A 121 -12.26 -3.48 -11.35
C LYS A 121 -13.42 -3.15 -12.28
N SER A 122 -14.54 -3.86 -12.12
CA SER A 122 -15.76 -3.55 -12.87
C SER A 122 -16.30 -2.16 -12.48
N LYS A 123 -17.02 -1.49 -13.38
CA LYS A 123 -17.66 -0.18 -13.08
C LYS A 123 -18.51 -0.23 -11.81
N ARG A 124 -19.27 -1.32 -11.62
CA ARG A 124 -20.08 -1.53 -10.43
C ARG A 124 -19.23 -1.57 -9.16
N MET A 125 -18.07 -2.23 -9.22
CA MET A 125 -17.14 -2.32 -8.10
C MET A 125 -16.52 -0.96 -7.77
N LEU A 126 -16.10 -0.21 -8.79
CA LEU A 126 -15.56 1.15 -8.61
C LEU A 126 -16.59 2.08 -7.96
N ILE A 127 -17.85 2.02 -8.43
CA ILE A 127 -18.95 2.80 -7.83
C ILE A 127 -19.15 2.39 -6.37
N SER A 128 -19.26 1.09 -6.08
CA SER A 128 -19.47 0.63 -4.70
C SER A 128 -18.32 0.99 -3.76
N GLU A 129 -17.08 0.95 -4.25
CA GLU A 129 -15.90 1.33 -3.48
C GLU A 129 -15.89 2.83 -3.19
N GLN A 130 -16.26 3.64 -4.18
CA GLN A 130 -16.34 5.09 -4.01
C GLN A 130 -17.52 5.53 -3.13
N GLU A 131 -18.67 4.88 -3.25
CA GLU A 131 -19.81 5.07 -2.35
C GLU A 131 -19.45 4.70 -0.91
N PHE A 132 -18.78 3.56 -0.70
CA PHE A 132 -18.30 3.14 0.61
C PHE A 132 -17.32 4.15 1.22
N LEU A 133 -16.36 4.64 0.43
CA LEU A 133 -15.42 5.67 0.87
C LEU A 133 -16.14 6.98 1.24
N ASN A 134 -17.14 7.39 0.47
CA ASN A 134 -17.92 8.60 0.76
C ASN A 134 -18.72 8.45 2.06
N ILE A 135 -19.39 7.31 2.25
CA ILE A 135 -20.15 7.02 3.48
C ILE A 135 -19.22 7.05 4.70
N ASN A 136 -18.04 6.43 4.61
CA ASN A 136 -17.09 6.44 5.72
C ASN A 136 -16.61 7.86 6.02
N LYS A 137 -16.32 8.66 4.99
CA LYS A 137 -15.93 10.05 5.15
C LYS A 137 -17.03 10.89 5.81
N GLU A 138 -18.29 10.69 5.44
CA GLU A 138 -19.43 11.36 6.08
C GLU A 138 -19.54 11.00 7.56
N LYS A 139 -19.36 9.72 7.91
CA LYS A 139 -19.32 9.27 9.31
C LYS A 139 -18.16 9.87 10.10
N GLU A 140 -16.97 9.95 9.52
CA GLU A 140 -15.81 10.60 10.14
C GLU A 140 -16.08 12.08 10.42
N ILE A 141 -16.71 12.79 9.48
CA ILE A 141 -17.10 14.19 9.66
C ILE A 141 -18.11 14.34 10.80
N GLU A 142 -19.12 13.46 10.85
CA GLU A 142 -20.13 13.46 11.91
C GLU A 142 -19.52 13.17 13.29
N GLN A 143 -18.67 12.15 13.39
CA GLN A 143 -17.94 11.82 14.62
C GLN A 143 -17.06 12.98 15.08
N HIS A 144 -16.34 13.62 14.15
CA HIS A 144 -15.52 14.79 14.47
C HIS A 144 -16.38 15.96 14.97
N ALA A 145 -17.54 16.22 14.36
CA ALA A 145 -18.44 17.27 14.81
C ALA A 145 -18.97 17.01 16.24
N ILE A 146 -19.34 15.76 16.54
CA ILE A 146 -19.75 15.34 17.89
C ILE A 146 -18.60 15.52 18.89
N MET A 147 -17.37 15.12 18.51
CA MET A 147 -16.17 15.31 19.30
C MET A 147 -15.98 16.77 19.69
N VAL A 148 -16.00 17.67 18.70
CA VAL A 148 -15.84 19.12 18.91
C VAL A 148 -16.92 19.67 19.84
N GLN A 149 -18.17 19.24 19.68
CA GLN A 149 -19.25 19.65 20.57
C GLN A 149 -19.03 19.19 22.02
N ASN A 150 -18.58 17.95 22.22
CA ASN A 150 -18.28 17.42 23.55
C ASN A 150 -17.14 18.18 24.23
N LEU A 151 -16.10 18.54 23.48
CA LEU A 151 -14.95 19.29 24.01
C LEU A 151 -15.32 20.74 24.37
N ASN A 152 -16.18 21.39 23.59
CA ASN A 152 -16.66 22.75 23.87
C ASN A 152 -17.47 22.86 25.17
N ASN A 153 -18.00 21.73 25.67
CA ASN A 153 -18.76 21.69 26.92
C ASN A 153 -17.87 21.50 28.16
N LYS A 154 -16.55 21.40 28.01
CA LYS A 154 -15.59 21.24 29.11
C LYS A 154 -15.03 22.58 29.57
N LEU A 155 -14.76 22.71 30.86
CA LEU A 155 -14.36 23.98 31.48
C LEU A 155 -12.84 24.20 31.43
N THR A 156 -12.06 23.14 31.29
CA THR A 156 -10.59 23.20 31.29
C THR A 156 -9.99 22.40 30.13
N ILE A 157 -8.73 22.72 29.78
CA ILE A 157 -7.96 21.99 28.77
C ILE A 157 -7.70 20.55 29.23
N ASP A 158 -7.48 20.34 30.53
CA ASP A 158 -7.25 19.00 31.08
C ASP A 158 -8.48 18.11 30.92
N GLU A 159 -9.68 18.63 31.20
CA GLU A 159 -10.94 17.90 30.97
C GLU A 159 -11.17 17.59 29.48
N GLN A 160 -10.74 18.48 28.59
CA GLN A 160 -10.76 18.23 27.14
C GLN A 160 -9.79 17.11 26.77
N ALA A 161 -8.57 17.13 27.30
CA ALA A 161 -7.55 16.12 27.03
C ALA A 161 -7.99 14.73 27.53
N GLU A 162 -8.53 14.64 28.74
CA GLU A 162 -9.09 13.39 29.28
C GLU A 162 -10.24 12.85 28.42
N THR A 163 -11.12 13.74 27.93
CA THR A 163 -12.22 13.36 27.04
C THR A 163 -11.70 12.79 25.72
N ILE A 164 -10.65 13.38 25.14
CA ILE A 164 -10.03 12.87 23.91
C ILE A 164 -9.42 11.48 24.16
N ILE A 165 -8.65 11.33 25.23
CA ILE A 165 -8.00 10.06 25.56
C ILE A 165 -9.05 8.96 25.79
N GLU A 166 -10.12 9.24 26.54
CA GLU A 166 -11.14 8.24 26.86
C GLU A 166 -11.92 7.75 25.62
N GLN A 167 -12.14 8.63 24.64
CA GLN A 167 -12.86 8.29 23.41
C GLN A 167 -11.97 7.58 22.38
N GLU A 168 -10.68 7.94 22.32
CA GLU A 168 -9.75 7.42 21.32
C GLU A 168 -8.97 6.19 21.80
N LYS A 169 -8.82 5.98 23.11
CA LYS A 169 -8.07 4.84 23.66
C LYS A 169 -8.60 3.52 23.10
N ILE A 170 -7.70 2.58 22.88
CA ILE A 170 -8.06 1.22 22.53
C ILE A 170 -9.01 0.62 23.59
N THR A 171 -10.11 0.03 23.15
CA THR A 171 -11.02 -0.70 24.04
C THR A 171 -10.42 -2.03 24.50
N ASP A 172 -10.76 -2.47 25.71
CA ASP A 172 -10.29 -3.75 26.26
C ASP A 172 -10.68 -4.94 25.35
N GLU A 173 -11.85 -4.87 24.71
CA GLU A 173 -12.32 -5.89 23.77
C GLU A 173 -11.45 -5.95 22.51
N LEU A 174 -11.13 -4.80 21.91
CA LEU A 174 -10.25 -4.72 20.75
C LEU A 174 -8.81 -5.12 21.10
N LEU A 175 -8.31 -4.71 22.26
CA LEU A 175 -7.00 -5.12 22.77
C LEU A 175 -6.92 -6.64 22.89
N LYS A 176 -7.93 -7.26 23.52
CA LYS A 176 -8.01 -8.70 23.67
C LYS A 176 -8.06 -9.44 22.33
N MET A 177 -8.87 -8.97 21.39
CA MET A 177 -8.97 -9.55 20.05
C MET A 177 -7.60 -9.53 19.34
N ARG A 178 -6.86 -8.44 19.45
CA ARG A 178 -5.53 -8.31 18.84
C ARG A 178 -4.48 -9.18 19.52
N GLU A 179 -4.54 -9.32 20.85
CA GLU A 179 -3.68 -10.26 21.59
C GLU A 179 -3.94 -11.72 21.20
N GLU A 180 -5.21 -12.10 20.98
CA GLU A 180 -5.57 -13.44 20.49
C GLU A 180 -5.03 -13.66 19.08
N PHE A 181 -5.21 -12.70 18.18
CA PHE A 181 -4.69 -12.76 16.82
C PHE A 181 -3.15 -12.83 16.77
N PHE A 182 -2.46 -12.08 17.64
CA PHE A 182 -1.00 -12.17 17.79
C PHE A 182 -0.56 -13.60 18.13
N LYS A 183 -1.24 -14.26 19.09
CA LYS A 183 -0.93 -15.64 19.49
C LYS A 183 -1.16 -16.64 18.34
N GLU A 184 -2.22 -16.46 17.56
CA GLU A 184 -2.48 -17.30 16.39
C GLU A 184 -1.37 -17.18 15.35
N LEU A 185 -0.91 -15.95 15.07
CA LEU A 185 0.21 -15.70 14.17
C LEU A 185 1.52 -16.31 14.70
N GLU A 186 1.80 -16.17 15.99
CA GLU A 186 2.99 -16.75 16.62
C GLU A 186 3.01 -18.28 16.44
N ILE A 187 1.89 -18.96 16.74
CA ILE A 187 1.75 -20.41 16.53
C ILE A 187 1.98 -20.78 15.06
N MET A 188 1.42 -19.99 14.14
CA MET A 188 1.59 -20.21 12.70
C MET A 188 3.04 -20.05 12.26
N PHE A 189 3.76 -19.03 12.73
CA PHE A 189 5.15 -18.83 12.35
C PHE A 189 6.07 -19.88 12.95
N VAL A 190 5.93 -20.22 14.24
CA VAL A 190 6.75 -21.25 14.91
C VAL A 190 6.60 -22.61 14.25
N LYS A 191 5.40 -22.93 13.72
CA LYS A 191 5.16 -24.17 12.96
C LYS A 191 6.09 -24.33 11.75
N TYR A 192 6.42 -23.24 11.06
CA TYR A 192 7.28 -23.26 9.87
C TYR A 192 8.73 -22.84 10.16
N PHE A 193 8.92 -22.01 11.18
CA PHE A 193 10.21 -21.46 11.58
C PHE A 193 10.35 -21.61 13.11
N PRO A 194 10.86 -22.75 13.61
CA PRO A 194 10.87 -23.06 15.04
C PRO A 194 11.64 -22.06 15.92
N GLU A 195 12.63 -21.38 15.37
CA GLU A 195 13.45 -20.37 16.06
C GLU A 195 12.93 -18.94 15.87
N ALA A 196 11.79 -18.76 15.17
CA ALA A 196 11.27 -17.44 14.92
C ALA A 196 10.68 -16.79 16.18
N LYS A 197 10.91 -15.49 16.34
CA LYS A 197 10.30 -14.66 17.37
C LYS A 197 9.40 -13.62 16.72
N LEU A 198 8.16 -13.52 17.18
CA LEU A 198 7.25 -12.46 16.79
C LEU A 198 7.25 -11.39 17.89
N CYS A 199 7.47 -10.13 17.52
CA CYS A 199 7.48 -9.02 18.47
C CYS A 199 6.43 -7.99 18.06
N LEU A 200 5.66 -7.52 19.03
CA LEU A 200 4.82 -6.34 18.88
C LEU A 200 5.71 -5.10 18.90
N THR A 201 5.44 -4.14 18.02
CA THR A 201 6.09 -2.83 18.00
C THR A 201 5.03 -1.73 17.82
N GLY A 202 5.45 -0.47 17.79
CA GLY A 202 4.57 0.64 17.48
C GLY A 202 3.69 1.05 18.67
N SER A 203 2.51 1.59 18.35
CA SER A 203 1.63 2.22 19.35
C SER A 203 1.04 1.24 20.36
N MET A 204 0.87 -0.03 19.97
CA MET A 204 0.42 -1.06 20.90
C MET A 204 1.51 -1.49 21.88
N ALA A 205 2.79 -1.37 21.51
CA ALA A 205 3.90 -1.71 22.40
C ALA A 205 4.22 -0.61 23.42
N ASN A 206 3.77 0.63 23.19
CA ASN A 206 4.07 1.79 24.04
C ASN A 206 2.86 2.38 24.77
N ASN A 207 1.72 1.67 24.79
CA ASN A 207 0.45 2.08 25.39
C ASN A 207 -0.13 3.41 24.84
N LEU A 208 0.26 3.82 23.63
CA LEU A 208 -0.34 4.96 22.92
C LEU A 208 -1.31 4.52 21.82
N ALA A 209 -1.76 3.25 21.87
CA ALA A 209 -2.69 2.71 20.89
C ALA A 209 -4.10 3.30 21.04
N THR A 210 -4.64 3.70 19.90
CA THR A 210 -6.03 4.09 19.72
C THR A 210 -6.83 2.97 19.09
N ASN A 211 -8.16 3.09 19.06
CA ASN A 211 -9.03 2.14 18.36
C ASN A 211 -8.71 1.98 16.87
N LEU A 212 -8.10 2.99 16.25
CA LEU A 212 -7.72 3.01 14.84
C LEU A 212 -6.25 2.65 14.59
N SER A 213 -5.47 2.42 15.64
CA SER A 213 -4.04 2.11 15.50
C SER A 213 -3.86 0.76 14.83
N ASP A 214 -2.89 0.64 13.92
CA ASP A 214 -2.47 -0.65 13.37
C ASP A 214 -1.78 -1.50 14.45
N MET A 215 -1.68 -2.81 14.19
CA MET A 215 -0.85 -3.71 14.97
C MET A 215 0.47 -3.94 14.23
N ASP A 216 1.53 -3.25 14.65
CA ASP A 216 2.83 -3.42 14.03
C ASP A 216 3.56 -4.65 14.59
N LEU A 217 3.99 -5.54 13.69
CA LEU A 217 4.67 -6.78 14.05
C LEU A 217 6.06 -6.87 13.40
N VAL A 218 7.01 -7.44 14.14
CA VAL A 218 8.34 -7.78 13.65
C VAL A 218 8.57 -9.27 13.81
N LEU A 219 8.79 -9.96 12.70
CA LEU A 219 9.19 -11.37 12.69
C LEU A 219 10.73 -11.46 12.60
N ILE A 220 11.34 -12.05 13.62
CA ILE A 220 12.77 -12.30 13.71
C ILE A 220 12.98 -13.78 13.42
N LEU A 221 13.73 -14.10 12.36
CA LEU A 221 13.91 -15.48 11.91
C LEU A 221 15.24 -16.12 12.35
N ASN A 222 16.18 -15.35 12.89
CA ASN A 222 17.49 -15.83 13.39
C ASN A 222 17.98 -14.93 14.54
N ASP A 223 18.60 -15.53 15.55
CA ASP A 223 19.13 -14.90 16.77
C ASP A 223 20.33 -13.95 16.58
N THR A 224 20.58 -13.44 15.37
CA THR A 224 21.51 -12.31 15.18
C THR A 224 20.80 -10.96 15.33
N TYR A 225 19.96 -10.83 16.37
CA TYR A 225 19.44 -9.54 16.80
C TYR A 225 20.25 -9.09 18.02
N ILE A 226 21.15 -8.12 17.83
CA ILE A 226 21.82 -7.43 18.93
C ILE A 226 20.80 -6.42 19.46
N GLU A 227 20.28 -6.64 20.67
CA GLU A 227 19.47 -5.65 21.39
C GLU A 227 20.27 -4.33 21.53
N PRO A 228 19.67 -3.17 21.22
CA PRO A 228 20.17 -1.89 21.74
C PRO A 228 19.95 -1.92 23.26
N GLN A 229 21.04 -2.04 24.01
CA GLN A 229 21.06 -2.15 25.47
C GLN A 229 20.70 -0.82 26.14
N HIS A 230 19.51 -0.28 25.91
CA HIS A 230 18.97 0.80 26.72
C HIS A 230 17.46 0.77 26.57
N LEU A 231 16.79 0.06 27.47
CA LEU A 231 15.45 0.33 28.00
C LEU A 231 14.99 -0.91 28.78
N LEU A 232 15.61 -1.14 29.95
CA LEU A 232 15.04 -1.84 31.11
C LEU A 232 16.10 -1.87 32.21
N SER A 233 16.17 -0.78 32.97
CA SER A 233 16.73 -0.80 34.32
C SER A 233 15.93 0.14 35.19
N SER A 234 14.82 -0.36 35.72
CA SER A 234 14.32 0.09 37.01
C SER A 234 15.07 -0.69 38.10
N ASN A 235 15.87 0.00 38.90
CA ASN A 235 16.03 -0.29 40.33
C ASN A 235 16.63 0.91 41.07
N ASN A 236 15.96 1.28 42.16
CA ASN A 236 16.34 2.31 43.11
C ASN A 236 17.66 2.01 43.83
N SER A 237 18.53 3.02 43.95
CA SER A 237 19.16 3.45 45.23
C SER A 237 20.08 4.63 44.93
N GLY A 238 19.97 5.69 45.73
CA GLY A 238 20.62 6.96 45.45
C GLY A 238 22.14 6.97 45.61
N GLU A 239 22.77 7.89 44.89
CA GLU A 239 23.82 8.79 45.40
C GLU A 239 24.07 9.88 44.36
N SER A 240 24.30 11.08 44.86
CA SER A 240 24.61 12.30 44.14
C SER A 240 25.95 12.23 43.41
N MET A 241 26.04 12.74 42.16
CA MET A 241 27.08 13.71 41.73
C MET A 241 26.99 14.05 40.22
N ASN A 242 26.68 15.32 39.96
CA ASN A 242 27.28 16.24 38.99
C ASN A 242 28.41 15.72 38.06
N ILE A 243 28.29 15.91 36.73
CA ILE A 243 29.19 16.72 35.85
C ILE A 243 29.02 16.39 34.34
N ASN A 244 28.78 17.48 33.59
CA ASN A 244 29.12 17.85 32.21
C ASN A 244 28.77 17.00 30.98
N GLU A 245 27.90 17.62 30.18
CA GLU A 245 28.02 17.74 28.72
C GLU A 245 29.44 18.14 28.28
N ASN A 246 30.07 17.34 27.42
CA ASN A 246 30.77 17.85 26.24
C ASN A 246 31.30 16.72 25.34
N SER A 247 31.03 16.89 24.05
CA SER A 247 31.83 16.52 22.87
C SER A 247 32.53 15.14 22.81
N CYS A 248 32.30 14.40 21.73
CA CYS A 248 33.25 14.37 20.61
C CYS A 248 32.73 13.45 19.49
N SER A 249 32.59 14.02 18.30
CA SER A 249 32.68 13.28 17.04
C SER A 249 33.98 12.49 16.99
N ASN A 250 33.95 11.27 16.47
CA ASN A 250 35.02 10.76 15.61
C ASN A 250 34.47 9.62 14.75
N ASP A 251 34.63 9.79 13.45
CA ASP A 251 34.48 8.78 12.41
C ASP A 251 35.26 7.51 12.73
N ILE A 252 34.80 6.36 12.21
CA ILE A 252 35.62 5.38 11.47
C ILE A 252 34.75 4.26 10.85
N ASP A 253 35.04 4.06 9.57
CA ASP A 253 34.90 2.91 8.67
C ASP A 253 33.53 2.34 8.23
N MET A 254 33.12 2.84 7.07
CA MET A 254 32.55 2.05 5.98
C MET A 254 33.56 0.98 5.50
N ASN A 255 33.36 -0.28 5.87
CA ASN A 255 33.54 -1.44 4.97
C ASN A 255 33.22 -2.75 5.67
N GLN A 256 31.95 -3.17 5.60
CA GLN A 256 31.56 -4.57 5.39
C GLN A 256 30.08 -4.64 5.01
N ASN A 257 29.86 -4.75 3.70
CA ASN A 257 28.57 -5.04 3.09
C ASN A 257 28.01 -6.38 3.58
N LYS A 258 26.91 -6.35 4.34
CA LYS A 258 25.79 -7.26 4.12
C LYS A 258 24.52 -6.44 4.05
N VAL A 259 24.06 -6.23 2.81
CA VAL A 259 22.75 -5.64 2.52
C VAL A 259 21.68 -6.62 3.00
N TYR A 260 21.16 -6.44 4.19
CA TYR A 260 19.95 -7.14 4.62
C TYR A 260 18.74 -6.34 4.15
N LYS A 261 17.95 -6.92 3.24
CA LYS A 261 16.64 -6.39 2.86
C LYS A 261 15.77 -6.32 4.12
N LYS A 262 15.53 -5.11 4.60
CA LYS A 262 14.47 -4.83 5.57
C LYS A 262 13.14 -5.05 4.84
N GLN A 263 12.60 -6.26 4.87
CA GLN A 263 11.23 -6.49 4.44
C GLN A 263 10.32 -6.11 5.61
N LYS A 264 9.84 -4.86 5.59
CA LYS A 264 8.68 -4.47 6.39
C LYS A 264 7.47 -5.13 5.73
N PHE A 265 6.88 -6.10 6.42
CA PHE A 265 5.51 -6.53 6.13
C PHE A 265 4.59 -5.67 6.99
N CYS A 266 4.01 -4.61 6.41
CA CYS A 266 2.82 -4.00 6.99
C CYS A 266 1.64 -4.89 6.64
N LEU A 267 1.14 -5.64 7.62
CA LEU A 267 -0.10 -6.36 7.49
C LEU A 267 -1.21 -5.41 7.99
N PHE A 268 -1.84 -4.69 7.07
CA PHE A 268 -3.05 -3.93 7.38
C PHE A 268 -4.20 -4.93 7.50
N ILE A 269 -4.65 -5.19 8.72
CA ILE A 269 -5.90 -5.91 8.96
C ILE A 269 -6.86 -4.88 9.56
N LEU A 270 -7.84 -4.48 8.74
CA LEU A 270 -8.99 -3.67 9.12
C LEU A 270 -9.86 -4.36 10.17
#